data_AF-A0A6M4BW15-F1
#
_entry.id   AF-A0A6M4BW15-F1
#
_cell.length_a   1.000
_cell.length_b   1.000
_cell.length_c   1.000
_cell.angle_alpha   90.00
_cell.angle_beta   90.00
_cell.angle_gamma   90.00
#
_symmetry.space_group_name_H-M   'P 1'
#
loop_
_entity.id
_entity.type
_entity.pdbx_description
1 polymer ?
#
loop_
_entity_poly.entity_id
_entity_poly.type
_entity_poly.pdbx_seq_one_letter_code
_entity_poly.pdbx_strand_id
1 'polypeptide(L)'
;WRQKHDESLRGKIRSIQFESGEFATDNDLVETMDIDKMVELARIELKNPLPANNYFTTPEQMIYLFRTMELQSREYLNQLSKTDAPFRMLQERIKQLKQVTKQELDYFQFYIDSINNEIAREYYNESHLQEKFYRILNESFYDSVASPSTLKLKICIEYVYEQVFGKCEEGHQSLQDPMKILEVMYEDYNLRLDSLDFKIVNQARSDFFAQDLKMMVNAYKAEREL
;
A
#
# COMPACT_ATOMS: atom_id res chain seq x y z
N TRP A 1 -8.30 18.70 -70.55
CA TRP A 1 -9.56 18.24 -71.17
C TRP A 1 -10.74 18.35 -70.19
N ARG A 2 -10.72 17.67 -69.03
CA ARG A 2 -11.83 17.73 -68.03
C ARG A 2 -12.24 19.17 -67.64
N GLN A 3 -11.31 20.05 -67.28
CA GLN A 3 -11.61 21.47 -66.99
C GLN A 3 -12.34 22.26 -68.10
N LYS A 4 -12.33 21.77 -69.35
CA LYS A 4 -12.99 22.42 -70.50
C LYS A 4 -14.30 21.73 -70.92
N HIS A 5 -14.42 20.42 -70.70
CA HIS A 5 -15.49 19.58 -71.26
C HIS A 5 -16.28 18.77 -70.22
N ASP A 6 -15.90 18.82 -68.95
CA ASP A 6 -16.59 18.17 -67.82
C ASP A 6 -17.41 19.24 -67.06
N GLU A 7 -18.73 19.05 -66.94
CA GLU A 7 -19.64 20.03 -66.32
C GLU A 7 -19.30 20.31 -64.85
N SER A 8 -18.83 19.30 -64.12
CA SER A 8 -18.53 19.41 -62.70
C SER A 8 -17.25 20.24 -62.42
N LEU A 9 -16.33 20.24 -63.39
CA LEU A 9 -14.98 20.81 -63.29
C LEU A 9 -14.75 22.02 -64.21
N ARG A 10 -15.76 22.43 -65.00
CA ARG A 10 -15.65 23.55 -65.94
C ARG A 10 -15.38 24.86 -65.20
N GLY A 11 -14.24 25.50 -65.49
CA GLY A 11 -13.85 26.77 -64.87
C GLY A 11 -13.29 26.68 -63.44
N LYS A 12 -13.18 25.47 -62.86
CA LYS A 12 -12.56 25.26 -61.54
C LYS A 12 -11.08 24.89 -61.71
N ILE A 13 -10.18 25.68 -61.14
CA ILE A 13 -8.76 25.33 -61.00
C ILE A 13 -8.63 24.42 -59.77
N ARG A 14 -9.12 23.19 -59.86
CA ARG A 14 -8.69 22.14 -58.95
C ARG A 14 -7.73 21.25 -59.71
N SER A 15 -6.44 21.56 -59.63
CA SER A 15 -5.45 20.49 -59.65
C SER A 15 -5.80 19.56 -58.50
N ILE A 16 -5.60 18.25 -58.66
CA ILE A 16 -5.64 17.34 -57.52
C ILE A 16 -4.57 17.85 -56.55
N GLN A 17 -4.98 18.64 -55.56
CA GLN A 17 -4.12 19.11 -54.49
C GLN A 17 -3.93 17.89 -53.60
N PHE A 18 -2.77 17.25 -53.74
CA PHE A 18 -2.30 16.33 -52.73
C PHE A 18 -1.89 17.19 -51.53
N GLU A 19 -2.84 17.53 -50.67
CA GLU A 19 -2.51 18.05 -49.34
C GLU A 19 -1.83 16.91 -48.58
N SER A 20 -0.53 17.10 -48.35
CA SER A 20 0.33 16.24 -47.57
C SER A 20 -0.12 16.29 -46.12
N GLY A 21 -0.93 15.31 -45.71
CA GLY A 21 -1.31 15.11 -44.33
C GLY A 21 -2.70 14.51 -44.27
N GLU A 22 -2.77 13.21 -43.99
CA GLU A 22 -3.98 12.40 -43.86
C GLU A 22 -4.61 11.99 -45.20
N PHE A 23 -4.58 10.67 -45.45
CA PHE A 23 -5.62 10.03 -46.26
C PHE A 23 -6.93 10.16 -45.47
N ALA A 24 -7.55 11.34 -45.50
CA ALA A 24 -8.99 11.39 -45.45
C ALA A 24 -9.45 10.80 -46.78
N THR A 25 -9.60 9.47 -46.83
CA THR A 25 -10.75 8.98 -47.57
C THR A 25 -11.91 9.71 -46.93
N ASP A 26 -12.58 10.57 -47.69
CA ASP A 26 -13.97 10.94 -47.40
C ASP A 26 -14.69 9.60 -47.26
N ASN A 27 -14.70 9.07 -46.04
CA ASN A 27 -15.39 7.84 -45.67
C ASN A 27 -16.91 8.05 -45.82
N ASP A 28 -17.34 9.29 -46.11
CA ASP A 28 -18.69 9.70 -46.47
C ASP A 28 -19.02 9.62 -47.97
N LEU A 29 -18.07 9.33 -48.87
CA LEU A 29 -18.41 9.11 -50.28
C LEU A 29 -18.79 7.65 -50.59
N VAL A 30 -18.52 6.72 -49.66
CA VAL A 30 -18.85 5.30 -49.83
C VAL A 30 -20.14 4.94 -49.09
N GLU A 31 -20.51 5.65 -48.03
CA GLU A 31 -21.83 5.52 -47.40
C GLU A 31 -22.83 6.48 -48.07
N THR A 32 -23.66 5.89 -48.95
CA THR A 32 -24.81 6.50 -49.65
C THR A 32 -24.54 7.24 -50.96
N MET A 33 -23.76 6.64 -51.85
CA MET A 33 -24.10 6.75 -53.28
C MET A 33 -25.37 5.94 -53.56
N ASP A 34 -26.50 6.56 -53.24
CA ASP A 34 -27.85 6.05 -53.52
C ASP A 34 -28.00 5.84 -55.03
N ILE A 35 -28.24 4.57 -55.42
CA ILE A 35 -28.34 4.16 -56.83
C ILE A 35 -29.45 4.97 -57.51
N ASP A 36 -30.54 5.25 -56.80
CA ASP A 36 -31.66 6.03 -57.34
C ASP A 36 -31.25 7.49 -57.60
N LYS A 37 -30.41 8.08 -56.74
CA LYS A 37 -29.82 9.42 -57.00
C LYS A 37 -28.85 9.40 -58.17
N MET A 38 -28.05 8.35 -58.33
CA MET A 38 -27.15 8.22 -59.48
C MET A 38 -27.91 8.04 -60.79
N VAL A 39 -28.97 7.22 -60.79
CA VAL A 39 -29.84 7.04 -61.95
C VAL A 39 -30.51 8.36 -62.31
N GLU A 40 -30.97 9.14 -61.33
CA GLU A 40 -31.63 10.41 -61.60
C GLU A 40 -30.66 11.53 -62.01
N LEU A 41 -29.45 11.56 -61.47
CA LEU A 41 -28.36 12.42 -61.97
C LEU A 41 -27.98 12.05 -63.41
N ALA A 42 -27.80 10.76 -63.70
CA ALA A 42 -27.50 10.27 -65.04
C ALA A 42 -28.66 10.57 -66.01
N ARG A 43 -29.92 10.48 -65.57
CA ARG A 43 -31.11 10.83 -66.36
C ARG A 43 -31.18 12.32 -66.67
N ILE A 44 -30.72 13.18 -65.76
CA ILE A 44 -30.60 14.63 -65.96
C ILE A 44 -29.45 14.94 -66.92
N GLU A 45 -28.28 14.32 -66.75
CA GLU A 45 -27.12 14.48 -67.66
C GLU A 45 -27.42 13.98 -69.09
N LEU A 46 -28.14 12.86 -69.22
CA LEU A 46 -28.55 12.29 -70.51
C LEU A 46 -29.64 13.10 -71.22
N LYS A 47 -30.38 13.98 -70.52
CA LYS A 47 -31.40 14.85 -71.13
C LYS A 47 -30.79 15.97 -71.98
N ASN A 48 -29.61 16.47 -71.64
CA ASN A 48 -28.88 17.51 -72.38
C ASN A 48 -27.39 17.14 -72.49
N PRO A 49 -27.04 16.15 -73.32
CA PRO A 49 -25.65 15.73 -73.44
C PRO A 49 -24.81 16.85 -74.07
N LEU A 50 -23.68 17.17 -73.46
CA LEU A 50 -22.66 17.99 -74.10
C LEU A 50 -22.19 17.31 -75.40
N PRO A 51 -21.73 18.10 -76.40
CA PRO A 51 -21.21 17.54 -77.63
C PRO A 51 -20.07 16.58 -77.32
N ALA A 52 -20.13 15.39 -77.93
CA ALA A 52 -19.09 14.38 -77.82
C ALA A 52 -17.78 14.97 -78.36
N ASN A 53 -16.88 15.30 -77.43
CA ASN A 53 -15.56 15.81 -77.76
C ASN A 53 -14.54 14.69 -77.58
N ASN A 54 -13.74 14.43 -78.60
CA ASN A 54 -12.69 13.44 -78.46
C ASN A 54 -11.66 13.92 -77.44
N TYR A 55 -11.29 13.03 -76.50
CA TYR A 55 -10.23 13.30 -75.53
C TYR A 55 -8.87 13.43 -76.23
N PHE A 56 -8.65 12.60 -77.25
CA PHE A 56 -7.47 12.63 -78.10
C PHE A 56 -7.87 13.04 -79.51
N THR A 57 -7.19 14.04 -80.05
CA THR A 57 -7.38 14.46 -81.45
C THR A 57 -6.48 13.68 -82.40
N THR A 58 -5.38 13.11 -81.91
CA THR A 58 -4.48 12.26 -82.70
C THR A 58 -4.07 10.99 -81.95
N PRO A 59 -3.83 9.86 -82.66
CA PRO A 59 -3.42 8.61 -82.02
C PRO A 59 -2.13 8.73 -81.19
N GLU A 60 -1.22 9.62 -81.57
CA GLU A 60 0.06 9.82 -80.87
C GLU A 60 -0.14 10.33 -79.44
N GLN A 61 -1.18 11.12 -79.18
CA GLN A 61 -1.51 11.60 -77.84
C GLN A 61 -1.92 10.45 -76.91
N MET A 62 -2.65 9.48 -77.46
CA MET A 62 -3.04 8.27 -76.73
C MET A 62 -1.82 7.40 -76.42
N ILE A 63 -0.93 7.21 -77.42
CA ILE A 63 0.32 6.46 -77.25
C ILE A 63 1.23 7.12 -76.21
N TYR A 64 1.33 8.45 -76.24
CA TYR A 64 2.11 9.22 -75.26
C TYR A 64 1.58 9.04 -73.84
N LEU A 65 0.26 9.07 -73.65
CA LEU A 65 -0.35 8.83 -72.35
C LEU A 65 -0.05 7.41 -71.86
N PHE A 66 -0.22 6.39 -72.71
CA PHE A 66 0.06 5.02 -72.32
C PHE A 66 1.52 4.79 -71.94
N ARG A 67 2.47 5.35 -72.70
CA ARG A 67 3.90 5.30 -72.35
C ARG A 67 4.19 5.99 -71.02
N THR A 68 3.52 7.12 -70.75
CA THR A 68 3.66 7.82 -69.47
C THR A 68 3.12 6.98 -68.31
N MET A 69 1.94 6.35 -68.49
CA MET A 69 1.37 5.45 -67.50
C MET A 69 2.25 4.21 -67.28
N GLU A 70 2.80 3.64 -68.34
CA GLU A 70 3.74 2.51 -68.26
C GLU A 70 4.97 2.88 -67.42
N LEU A 71 5.57 4.05 -67.68
CA LEU A 71 6.76 4.50 -66.98
C LEU A 71 6.48 4.79 -65.49
N GLN A 72 5.33 5.40 -65.19
CA GLN A 72 4.84 5.58 -63.81
C GLN A 72 4.60 4.25 -63.10
N SER A 73 3.94 3.29 -63.77
CA SER A 73 3.65 1.97 -63.22
C SER A 73 4.95 1.21 -62.92
N ARG A 74 5.94 1.30 -63.82
CA ARG A 74 7.26 0.70 -63.62
C ARG A 74 7.97 1.30 -62.41
N GLU A 75 7.95 2.63 -62.26
CA GLU A 75 8.58 3.28 -61.12
C GLU A 75 7.89 2.88 -59.81
N TYR A 76 6.56 2.80 -59.79
CA TYR A 76 5.81 2.33 -58.63
C TYR A 76 6.20 0.89 -58.25
N LEU A 77 6.29 -0.03 -59.21
CA LEU A 77 6.72 -1.41 -58.95
C LEU A 77 8.16 -1.47 -58.42
N ASN A 78 9.05 -0.62 -58.93
CA ASN A 78 10.42 -0.53 -58.44
C ASN A 78 10.45 -0.07 -56.97
N GLN A 79 9.68 0.97 -56.64
CA GLN A 79 9.58 1.45 -55.25
C GLN A 79 8.96 0.39 -54.34
N LEU A 80 7.90 -0.28 -54.77
CA LEU A 80 7.26 -1.36 -54.00
C LEU A 80 8.25 -2.51 -53.72
N SER A 81 9.06 -2.89 -54.72
CA SER A 81 10.06 -3.95 -54.55
C SER A 81 11.13 -3.59 -53.51
N LYS A 82 11.47 -2.29 -53.40
CA LYS A 82 12.42 -1.79 -52.41
C LYS A 82 11.82 -1.66 -51.01
N THR A 83 10.52 -1.38 -50.89
CA THR A 83 9.86 -1.08 -49.61
C THR A 83 9.18 -2.28 -48.97
N ASP A 84 8.82 -3.33 -49.71
CA ASP A 84 8.11 -4.51 -49.17
C ASP A 84 8.88 -5.19 -48.04
N ALA A 85 10.17 -5.51 -48.26
CA ALA A 85 10.98 -6.17 -47.23
C ALA A 85 11.19 -5.30 -45.97
N PRO A 86 11.61 -4.01 -46.07
CA PRO A 86 11.67 -3.11 -44.92
C PRO A 86 10.34 -2.96 -44.19
N PHE A 87 9.22 -2.90 -44.92
CA PHE A 87 7.90 -2.76 -44.33
C PHE A 87 7.51 -3.99 -43.50
N ARG A 88 7.74 -5.20 -44.03
CA ARG A 88 7.50 -6.44 -43.27
C ARG A 88 8.38 -6.52 -42.02
N MET A 89 9.65 -6.16 -42.13
CA MET A 89 10.55 -6.10 -40.98
C MET A 89 10.06 -5.10 -39.93
N LEU A 90 9.61 -3.92 -40.35
CA LEU A 90 9.06 -2.92 -39.45
C LEU A 90 7.81 -3.43 -38.72
N GLN A 91 6.88 -4.07 -39.44
CA GLN A 91 5.68 -4.66 -38.83
C GLN A 91 6.03 -5.73 -37.79
N GLU A 92 7.01 -6.59 -38.09
CA GLU A 92 7.48 -7.61 -37.15
C GLU A 92 8.11 -6.97 -35.91
N ARG A 93 8.96 -5.95 -36.08
CA ARG A 93 9.56 -5.20 -34.96
C ARG A 93 8.51 -4.51 -34.11
N ILE A 94 7.49 -3.92 -34.71
CA ILE A 94 6.37 -3.31 -33.98
C ILE A 94 5.65 -4.38 -33.14
N LYS A 95 5.40 -5.57 -33.70
CA LYS A 95 4.76 -6.67 -32.99
C LYS A 95 5.62 -7.15 -31.81
N GLN A 96 6.91 -7.34 -32.04
CA GLN A 96 7.87 -7.73 -30.99
C GLN A 96 7.92 -6.68 -29.87
N LEU A 97 8.02 -5.40 -30.23
CA LEU A 97 8.06 -4.31 -29.25
C LEU A 97 6.79 -4.27 -28.40
N LYS A 98 5.60 -4.37 -29.02
CA LYS A 98 4.33 -4.43 -28.27
C LYS A 98 4.28 -5.61 -27.30
N GLN A 99 4.80 -6.76 -27.69
CA GLN A 99 4.84 -7.94 -26.83
C GLN A 99 5.78 -7.73 -25.64
N VAL A 100 6.99 -7.22 -25.88
CA VAL A 100 7.98 -6.95 -24.82
C VAL A 100 7.45 -5.90 -23.85
N THR A 101 6.91 -4.78 -24.36
CA THR A 101 6.34 -3.74 -23.51
C THR A 101 5.19 -4.27 -22.66
N LYS A 102 4.33 -5.15 -23.21
CA LYS A 102 3.28 -5.78 -22.42
C LYS A 102 3.85 -6.65 -21.30
N GLN A 103 4.86 -7.47 -21.60
CA GLN A 103 5.52 -8.31 -20.60
C GLN A 103 6.18 -7.49 -19.49
N GLU A 104 6.83 -6.38 -19.84
CA GLU A 104 7.41 -5.46 -18.84
C GLU A 104 6.34 -4.83 -17.95
N LEU A 105 5.21 -4.41 -18.53
CA LEU A 105 4.08 -3.88 -17.75
C LEU A 105 3.50 -4.92 -16.80
N ASP A 106 3.29 -6.14 -17.27
CA ASP A 106 2.79 -7.25 -16.44
C ASP A 106 3.77 -7.55 -15.28
N TYR A 107 5.08 -7.47 -15.55
CA TYR A 107 6.12 -7.65 -14.55
C TYR A 107 6.14 -6.52 -13.51
N PHE A 108 6.02 -5.26 -13.93
CA PHE A 108 5.91 -4.14 -13.00
C PHE A 108 4.65 -4.23 -12.13
N GLN A 109 3.52 -4.62 -12.72
CA GLN A 109 2.29 -4.81 -11.97
C GLN A 109 2.45 -5.90 -10.90
N PHE A 110 3.05 -7.04 -11.26
CA PHE A 110 3.36 -8.10 -10.29
C PHE A 110 4.21 -7.61 -9.12
N TYR A 111 5.25 -6.81 -9.40
CA TYR A 111 6.10 -6.24 -8.34
C TYR A 111 5.35 -5.28 -7.44
N ILE A 112 4.53 -4.40 -8.01
CA ILE A 112 3.68 -3.48 -7.25
C ILE A 112 2.75 -4.26 -6.32
N ASP A 113 2.09 -5.29 -6.85
CA ASP A 113 1.17 -6.12 -6.07
C ASP A 113 1.90 -6.89 -4.96
N SER A 114 3.10 -7.43 -5.24
CA SER A 114 3.93 -8.10 -4.25
C SER A 114 4.33 -7.17 -3.10
N ILE A 115 4.80 -5.95 -3.42
CA ILE A 115 5.18 -4.95 -2.42
C ILE A 115 3.98 -4.53 -1.59
N ASN A 116 2.82 -4.32 -2.20
CA ASN A 116 1.59 -3.98 -1.47
C ASN A 116 1.18 -5.07 -0.49
N ASN A 117 1.34 -6.35 -0.87
CA ASN A 117 1.07 -7.47 0.02
C ASN A 117 2.06 -7.52 1.20
N GLU A 118 3.34 -7.24 0.96
CA GLU A 118 4.35 -7.16 2.03
C GLU A 118 4.03 -6.01 2.99
N ILE A 119 3.68 -4.83 2.47
CA ILE A 119 3.27 -3.69 3.28
C ILE A 119 2.06 -4.03 4.14
N ALA A 120 1.03 -4.65 3.56
CA ALA A 120 -0.18 -5.06 4.31
C ALA A 120 0.15 -6.06 5.42
N ARG A 121 1.07 -7.00 5.16
CA ARG A 121 1.54 -7.96 6.15
C ARG A 121 2.30 -7.28 7.29
N GLU A 122 3.18 -6.34 6.98
CA GLU A 122 3.93 -5.59 7.99
C GLU A 122 3.01 -4.73 8.86
N TYR A 123 2.01 -4.05 8.27
CA TYR A 123 1.00 -3.33 9.05
C TYR A 123 0.20 -4.24 9.99
N TYR A 124 -0.17 -5.43 9.53
CA TYR A 124 -0.84 -6.41 10.38
C TYR A 124 0.07 -6.86 11.53
N ASN A 125 1.35 -7.16 11.24
CA ASN A 125 2.31 -7.55 12.26
C ASN A 125 2.55 -6.45 13.29
N GLU A 126 2.70 -5.20 12.84
CA GLU A 126 2.86 -4.04 13.71
C GLU A 126 1.68 -3.90 14.66
N SER A 127 0.45 -3.90 14.12
CA SER A 127 -0.77 -3.79 14.93
C SER A 127 -0.90 -4.95 15.92
N HIS A 128 -0.62 -6.19 15.50
CA HIS A 128 -0.67 -7.37 16.35
C HIS A 128 0.38 -7.35 17.46
N LEU A 129 1.60 -6.91 17.16
CA LEU A 129 2.66 -6.75 18.15
C LEU A 129 2.35 -5.62 19.13
N GLN A 130 1.80 -4.51 18.65
CA GLN A 130 1.36 -3.40 19.48
C GLN A 130 0.27 -3.83 20.45
N GLU A 131 -0.75 -4.56 19.98
CA GLU A 131 -1.81 -5.10 20.83
C GLU A 131 -1.23 -6.04 21.90
N LYS A 132 -0.38 -6.99 21.50
CA LYS A 132 0.30 -7.88 22.46
C LYS A 132 1.14 -7.14 23.47
N PHE A 133 1.88 -6.12 23.04
CA PHE A 133 2.70 -5.30 23.91
C PHE A 133 1.85 -4.58 24.96
N TYR A 134 0.79 -3.89 24.55
CA TYR A 134 -0.09 -3.20 25.49
C TYR A 134 -0.84 -4.15 26.40
N ARG A 135 -1.22 -5.34 25.90
CA ARG A 135 -1.80 -6.37 26.74
C ARG A 135 -0.84 -6.82 27.85
N ILE A 136 0.41 -7.12 27.51
CA ILE A 136 1.42 -7.51 28.49
C ILE A 136 1.65 -6.37 29.51
N LEU A 137 1.75 -5.14 29.01
CA LEU A 137 2.04 -3.96 29.82
C LEU A 137 0.89 -3.64 30.80
N ASN A 138 -0.37 -3.74 30.35
CA ASN A 138 -1.54 -3.39 31.15
C ASN A 138 -2.10 -4.53 32.00
N GLU A 139 -1.81 -5.80 31.66
CA GLU A 139 -2.19 -6.96 32.48
C GLU A 139 -1.01 -7.38 33.35
N SER A 140 -0.20 -8.32 32.85
CA SER A 140 0.82 -9.03 33.64
C SER A 140 1.87 -8.12 34.29
N PHE A 141 2.36 -7.12 33.57
CA PHE A 141 3.38 -6.21 34.10
C PHE A 141 2.76 -5.23 35.10
N TYR A 142 1.61 -4.62 34.75
CA TYR A 142 0.92 -3.72 35.65
C TYR A 142 0.58 -4.41 36.97
N ASP A 143 -0.06 -5.59 36.92
CA ASP A 143 -0.43 -6.34 38.11
C ASP A 143 0.78 -6.69 38.99
N SER A 144 1.87 -7.14 38.36
CA SER A 144 3.05 -7.63 39.07
C SER A 144 4.00 -6.54 39.57
N VAL A 145 4.01 -5.35 38.96
CA VAL A 145 5.02 -4.31 39.26
C VAL A 145 4.40 -3.00 39.71
N ALA A 146 3.33 -2.54 39.04
CA ALA A 146 2.80 -1.19 39.18
C ALA A 146 1.42 -1.11 39.84
N SER A 147 0.79 -2.25 40.13
CA SER A 147 -0.56 -2.26 40.70
C SER A 147 -0.56 -1.64 42.09
N PRO A 148 -1.67 -0.99 42.50
CA PRO A 148 -1.76 -0.40 43.83
C PRO A 148 -1.53 -1.43 44.95
N SER A 149 -1.94 -2.68 44.73
CA SER A 149 -1.76 -3.78 45.68
C SER A 149 -0.29 -4.16 45.85
N THR A 150 0.44 -4.32 44.74
CA THR A 150 1.87 -4.65 44.74
C THR A 150 2.71 -3.51 45.31
N LEU A 151 2.40 -2.25 44.94
CA LEU A 151 3.09 -1.09 45.50
C LEU A 151 2.85 -0.93 47.00
N LYS A 152 1.62 -1.18 47.47
CA LYS A 152 1.31 -1.22 48.91
C LYS A 152 2.11 -2.31 49.62
N LEU A 153 2.17 -3.51 49.04
CA LEU A 153 2.97 -4.61 49.60
C LEU A 153 4.45 -4.23 49.71
N LYS A 154 5.00 -3.60 48.67
CA LYS A 154 6.38 -3.07 48.69
C LYS A 154 6.61 -2.09 49.84
N ILE A 155 5.76 -1.09 49.96
CA ILE A 155 5.85 -0.09 51.03
C ILE A 155 5.74 -0.76 52.41
N CYS A 156 4.84 -1.73 52.59
CA CYS A 156 4.71 -2.45 53.85
C CYS A 156 5.96 -3.25 54.21
N ILE A 157 6.55 -3.96 53.24
CA ILE A 157 7.76 -4.76 53.46
C ILE A 157 8.95 -3.86 53.77
N GLU A 158 9.15 -2.78 53.01
CA GLU A 158 10.19 -1.80 53.26
C GLU A 158 10.03 -1.16 54.64
N TYR A 159 8.81 -0.78 55.03
CA TYR A 159 8.54 -0.23 56.36
C TYR A 159 8.93 -1.20 57.48
N VAL A 160 8.52 -2.47 57.40
CA VAL A 160 8.86 -3.47 58.42
C VAL A 160 10.37 -3.72 58.45
N TYR A 161 11.00 -3.82 57.28
CA TYR A 161 12.45 -3.99 57.17
C TYR A 161 13.20 -2.83 57.84
N GLU A 162 12.80 -1.58 57.58
CA GLU A 162 13.42 -0.39 58.18
C GLU A 162 13.25 -0.34 59.70
N GLN A 163 12.11 -0.80 60.24
CA GLN A 163 11.90 -0.86 61.70
C GLN A 163 12.82 -1.87 62.37
N VAL A 164 13.13 -2.99 61.71
CA VAL A 164 13.92 -4.08 62.28
C VAL A 164 15.43 -3.87 62.07
N PHE A 165 15.84 -3.45 60.87
CA PHE A 165 17.25 -3.37 60.47
C PHE A 165 17.79 -1.94 60.32
N GLY A 166 16.92 -0.93 60.41
CA GLY A 166 17.27 0.47 60.17
C GLY A 166 17.12 0.90 58.71
N LYS A 167 17.31 2.20 58.45
CA LYS A 167 17.08 2.80 57.13
C LYS A 167 18.07 2.27 56.08
N CYS A 168 17.56 1.92 54.91
CA CYS A 168 18.36 1.62 53.73
C CYS A 168 18.48 2.88 52.87
N GLU A 169 19.68 3.47 52.73
CA GLU A 169 19.86 4.77 52.07
C GLU A 169 19.54 4.76 50.56
N GLU A 170 19.64 3.61 49.90
CA GLU A 170 19.38 3.48 48.46
C GLU A 170 17.98 2.93 48.13
N GLY A 171 17.20 2.52 49.14
CA GLY A 171 15.95 1.79 48.96
C GLY A 171 16.14 0.40 48.33
N HIS A 172 15.13 -0.46 48.40
CA HIS A 172 15.22 -1.79 47.82
C HIS A 172 14.77 -1.78 46.35
N GLN A 173 15.69 -2.16 45.45
CA GLN A 173 15.45 -2.30 44.01
C GLN A 173 14.45 -3.42 43.71
N SER A 174 14.52 -4.53 44.47
CA SER A 174 13.65 -5.69 44.36
C SER A 174 12.97 -5.99 45.69
N LEU A 175 11.74 -6.49 45.65
CA LEU A 175 10.99 -6.96 46.81
C LEU A 175 11.60 -8.23 47.43
N GLN A 176 12.30 -9.02 46.61
CA GLN A 176 12.67 -10.39 46.95
C GLN A 176 13.67 -10.47 48.10
N ASP A 177 14.65 -9.57 48.13
CA ASP A 177 15.71 -9.55 49.13
C ASP A 177 15.19 -9.19 50.54
N PRO A 178 14.49 -8.04 50.75
CA PRO A 178 13.99 -7.68 52.08
C PRO A 178 12.96 -8.69 52.58
N MET A 179 12.14 -9.24 51.69
CA MET A 179 11.13 -10.23 52.05
C MET A 179 11.77 -11.54 52.54
N LYS A 180 12.82 -12.03 51.86
CA LYS A 180 13.54 -13.25 52.25
C LYS A 180 14.29 -13.08 53.57
N ILE A 181 14.89 -11.91 53.81
CA ILE A 181 15.58 -11.62 55.08
C ILE A 181 14.57 -11.60 56.23
N LEU A 182 13.42 -10.95 56.04
CA LEU A 182 12.35 -10.93 57.04
C LEU A 182 11.81 -12.33 57.32
N GLU A 183 11.64 -13.16 56.29
CA GLU A 183 11.18 -14.55 56.43
C GLU A 183 12.16 -15.39 57.24
N VAL A 184 13.45 -15.37 56.90
CA VAL A 184 14.51 -16.10 57.64
C VAL A 184 14.56 -15.66 59.10
N MET A 185 14.40 -14.36 59.37
CA MET A 185 14.41 -13.85 60.73
C MET A 185 13.15 -14.24 61.50
N TYR A 186 11.99 -14.26 60.85
CA TYR A 186 10.77 -14.75 61.46
C TYR A 186 10.87 -16.24 61.81
N GLU A 187 11.47 -17.05 60.94
CA GLU A 187 11.75 -18.47 61.22
C GLU A 187 12.72 -18.64 62.41
N ASP A 188 13.80 -17.87 62.47
CA ASP A 188 14.74 -17.90 63.60
C ASP A 188 14.07 -17.49 64.93
N TYR A 189 13.23 -16.45 64.89
CA TYR A 189 12.44 -16.04 66.07
C TYR A 189 11.48 -17.14 66.53
N ASN A 190 10.78 -17.81 65.61
CA ASN A 190 9.89 -18.91 65.95
C ASN A 190 10.65 -20.11 66.53
N LEU A 191 11.79 -20.48 65.93
CA LEU A 191 12.66 -21.54 66.47
C LEU A 191 13.14 -21.21 67.88
N ARG A 192 13.51 -19.95 68.12
CA ARG A 192 13.90 -19.48 69.45
C ARG A 192 12.74 -19.55 70.44
N LEU A 193 11.54 -19.15 70.04
CA LEU A 193 10.33 -19.29 70.87
C LEU A 193 10.02 -20.75 71.20
N ASP A 194 10.12 -21.66 70.23
CA ASP A 194 9.89 -23.09 70.42
C ASP A 194 10.95 -23.74 71.32
N SER A 195 12.17 -23.20 71.35
CA SER A 195 13.28 -23.69 72.17
C SER A 195 13.20 -23.25 73.65
N LEU A 196 12.27 -22.36 74.01
CA LEU A 196 12.14 -21.87 75.38
C LEU A 196 11.58 -22.95 76.33
N ASP A 197 12.28 -23.19 77.44
CA ASP A 197 11.80 -24.10 78.49
C ASP A 197 10.52 -23.55 79.13
N PHE A 198 9.49 -24.39 79.20
CA PHE A 198 8.19 -24.12 79.79
C PHE A 198 8.28 -23.58 81.23
N LYS A 199 9.33 -23.95 81.98
CA LYS A 199 9.59 -23.41 83.32
C LYS A 199 9.96 -21.92 83.30
N ILE A 200 10.82 -21.52 82.37
CA ILE A 200 11.27 -20.13 82.22
C ILE A 200 10.10 -19.26 81.74
N VAL A 201 9.30 -19.78 80.81
CA VAL A 201 8.11 -19.08 80.30
C VAL A 201 7.06 -18.88 81.40
N ASN A 202 6.78 -19.90 82.21
CA ASN A 202 5.85 -19.77 83.34
C ASN A 202 6.36 -18.83 84.42
N GLN A 203 7.67 -18.81 84.68
CA GLN A 203 8.27 -17.91 85.65
C GLN A 203 8.22 -16.46 85.16
N ALA A 204 8.63 -16.19 83.92
CA ALA A 204 8.53 -14.87 83.31
C ALA A 204 7.07 -14.37 83.26
N ARG A 205 6.11 -15.26 82.95
CA ARG A 205 4.68 -14.96 83.00
C ARG A 205 4.25 -14.55 84.41
N SER A 206 4.62 -15.33 85.43
CA SER A 206 4.30 -15.02 86.84
C SER A 206 4.93 -13.70 87.30
N ASP A 207 6.17 -13.44 86.90
CA ASP A 207 6.91 -12.21 87.25
C ASP A 207 6.30 -10.98 86.56
N PHE A 208 5.87 -11.13 85.30
CA PHE A 208 5.18 -10.08 84.56
C PHE A 208 3.83 -9.75 85.20
N PHE A 209 3.02 -10.77 85.54
CA PHE A 209 1.76 -10.56 86.27
C PHE A 209 1.99 -9.90 87.64
N ALA A 210 3.06 -10.28 88.36
CA ALA A 210 3.41 -9.65 89.63
C ALA A 210 3.83 -8.17 89.45
N GLN A 211 4.55 -7.84 88.38
CA GLN A 211 4.92 -6.47 88.04
C GLN A 211 3.70 -5.63 87.63
N ASP A 212 2.83 -6.13 86.75
CA ASP A 212 1.60 -5.44 86.34
C ASP A 212 0.69 -5.20 87.53
N LEU A 213 0.54 -6.18 88.41
CA LEU A 213 -0.26 -6.05 89.63
C LEU A 213 0.34 -5.00 90.57
N LYS A 214 1.67 -4.93 90.67
CA LYS A 214 2.38 -3.89 91.44
C LYS A 214 2.23 -2.51 90.80
N MET A 215 2.24 -2.42 89.47
CA MET A 215 2.00 -1.17 88.73
C MET A 215 0.57 -0.67 88.91
N MET A 216 -0.44 -1.57 88.82
CA MET A 216 -1.84 -1.26 89.13
C MET A 216 -2.02 -0.77 90.57
N VAL A 217 -1.42 -1.45 91.55
CA VAL A 217 -1.53 -1.05 92.96
C VAL A 217 -0.86 0.31 93.20
N ASN A 218 0.28 0.58 92.57
CA ASN A 218 0.95 1.87 92.67
C ASN A 218 0.14 2.98 91.98
N ALA A 219 -0.47 2.72 90.82
CA ALA A 219 -1.38 3.64 90.16
C ALA A 219 -2.60 3.95 91.03
N TYR A 220 -3.20 2.93 91.66
CA TYR A 220 -4.34 3.08 92.57
C TYR A 220 -3.99 3.84 93.87
N LYS A 221 -2.75 3.70 94.36
CA LYS A 221 -2.26 4.49 95.50
C LYS A 221 -1.99 5.94 95.12
N ALA A 222 -1.38 6.18 93.96
CA ALA A 222 -1.17 7.52 93.43
C ALA A 222 -2.50 8.26 93.17
N GLU A 223 -3.56 7.55 92.76
CA GLU A 223 -4.92 8.10 92.62
C GLU A 223 -5.58 8.46 93.96
N ARG A 224 -5.20 7.80 95.07
CA ARG A 224 -5.73 8.07 96.42
C ARG A 224 -4.94 9.12 97.21
N GLU A 225 -3.74 9.47 96.78
CA GLU A 225 -2.89 10.51 97.37
C GLU A 225 -3.05 11.88 96.69
N LEU A 226 -3.94 11.97 95.69
CA LEU A 226 -4.50 13.20 95.11
C LEU A 226 -5.82 13.58 95.80
#